data_AF-A0A3S1RU23-F1
#
_entry.id   AF-A0A3S1RU23-F1
#
_cell.length_a   1.000
_cell.length_b   1.000
_cell.length_c   1.000
_cell.angle_alpha   90.00
_cell.angle_beta   90.00
_cell.angle_gamma   90.00
#
_symmetry.space_group_name_H-M   'P 1'
#
loop_
_entity.id
_entity.type
_entity.pdbx_description
1 polymer ?
#
loop_
_entity_poly.entity_id
_entity_poly.type
_entity_poly.pdbx_seq_one_letter_code
_entity_poly.pdbx_strand_id
1 'polypeptide(L)'
;AVYSGQFKISGADKNSAELRGTDGETVKVSAGKPDPGFRLNGKFSLDHQKLGVDEFRFETGPLDNPYTADGKASVDLGLKPSFAIEANGAQVQFDEAVGAEAGAGLTLDQRIAAFEQALLDMPKPTIPGTVEVKLPAVVVGDTTVRDVHLSAEPVDGGWSVKSLAATLPGRTTLEADGMLVLNLEGHFGFNGSLLLAVAQPSGFAAWLSKDVDEAIRRLPAAGFKAKVDLSQKRQAFSDLELILGKAKFSGRIDSSQPDDAKPSVLTRLEAG
;
A
#
# COMPACT_ATOMS: atom_id res chain seq x y z
N ALA A 1 -34.79 18.70 -4.37
CA ALA A 1 -35.09 17.55 -5.23
C ALA A 1 -34.01 16.49 -4.95
N VAL A 2 -34.42 15.25 -4.75
CA VAL A 2 -33.50 14.11 -4.62
C VAL A 2 -33.39 13.50 -6.01
N TYR A 3 -32.23 13.62 -6.64
CA TYR A 3 -31.89 12.91 -7.87
C TYR A 3 -31.35 11.53 -7.50
N SER A 4 -31.71 10.50 -8.24
CA SER A 4 -31.18 9.16 -8.04
C SER A 4 -30.98 8.48 -9.37
N GLY A 5 -29.96 7.63 -9.47
CA GLY A 5 -29.68 6.91 -10.70
C GLY A 5 -28.63 5.83 -10.53
N GLN A 6 -28.25 5.27 -11.67
CA GLN A 6 -27.11 4.36 -11.78
C GLN A 6 -26.00 5.08 -12.51
N PHE A 7 -24.76 4.75 -12.17
CA PHE A 7 -23.59 5.22 -12.89
C PHE A 7 -22.73 4.05 -13.32
N LYS A 8 -22.04 4.24 -14.44
CA LYS A 8 -21.01 3.34 -14.94
C LYS A 8 -19.88 4.20 -15.48
N ILE A 9 -18.70 4.04 -14.91
CA ILE A 9 -17.47 4.74 -15.29
C ILE A 9 -16.49 3.67 -15.72
N SER A 10 -15.83 3.88 -16.85
CA SER A 10 -14.74 3.05 -17.32
C SER A 10 -13.51 3.91 -17.54
N GLY A 11 -12.36 3.48 -17.03
CA GLY A 11 -11.06 4.03 -17.36
C GLY A 11 -10.70 3.76 -18.81
N ALA A 12 -9.83 4.59 -19.36
CA ALA A 12 -9.25 4.33 -20.67
C ALA A 12 -8.45 3.02 -20.64
N ASP A 13 -8.54 2.23 -21.70
CA ASP A 13 -7.71 1.05 -21.88
C ASP A 13 -6.23 1.46 -21.89
N LYS A 14 -5.38 0.67 -21.21
CA LYS A 14 -3.93 0.87 -21.28
C LYS A 14 -3.44 0.44 -22.66
N ASN A 15 -3.51 1.37 -23.62
CA ASN A 15 -2.89 1.18 -24.93
C ASN A 15 -1.37 1.32 -24.77
N SER A 16 -0.64 0.20 -24.82
CA SER A 16 0.77 0.19 -25.18
C SER A 16 0.89 0.34 -26.72
N ALA A 17 0.50 1.49 -27.25
CA ALA A 17 0.80 1.85 -28.63
C ALA A 17 1.90 2.91 -28.61
N GLU A 18 3.16 2.46 -28.60
CA GLU A 18 4.30 3.33 -28.88
C GLU A 18 4.20 3.82 -30.33
N LEU A 19 3.66 5.03 -30.52
CA LEU A 19 3.75 5.72 -31.81
C LEU A 19 5.06 6.52 -31.84
N ARG A 20 6.15 5.89 -32.30
CA ARG A 20 7.18 6.42 -33.23
C ARG A 20 8.57 5.82 -32.98
N GLY A 21 8.98 4.88 -33.84
CA GLY A 21 10.38 4.74 -34.21
C GLY A 21 10.68 5.66 -35.40
N THR A 22 11.77 6.44 -35.35
CA THR A 22 12.20 7.36 -36.42
C THR A 22 12.91 6.67 -37.59
N ASP A 23 12.99 5.33 -37.58
CA ASP A 23 14.00 4.61 -38.36
C ASP A 23 13.40 3.72 -39.47
N GLY A 24 12.12 3.91 -39.80
CA GLY A 24 11.50 3.25 -40.97
C GLY A 24 11.21 1.75 -40.81
N GLU A 25 11.26 1.21 -39.59
CA GLU A 25 10.75 -0.15 -39.33
C GLU A 25 9.21 -0.22 -39.43
N THR A 26 8.72 -1.37 -39.90
CA THR A 26 7.29 -1.67 -39.98
C THR A 26 6.68 -1.74 -38.58
N VAL A 27 5.50 -1.12 -38.42
CA VAL A 27 4.75 -1.05 -37.16
C VAL A 27 4.56 -2.45 -36.56
N LYS A 28 5.24 -2.73 -35.44
CA LYS A 28 4.88 -3.87 -34.58
C LYS A 28 3.63 -3.49 -33.81
N VAL A 29 2.46 -3.86 -34.33
CA VAL A 29 1.23 -3.86 -33.55
C VAL A 29 1.35 -4.99 -32.54
N SER A 30 1.54 -4.66 -31.26
CA SER A 30 1.37 -5.61 -30.17
C SER A 30 -0.05 -6.19 -30.27
N ALA A 31 -0.18 -7.43 -30.74
CA ALA A 31 -1.47 -8.14 -30.89
C ALA A 31 -2.03 -8.63 -29.54
N GLY A 32 -1.73 -7.94 -28.44
CA GLY A 32 -2.36 -8.17 -27.15
C GLY A 32 -3.72 -7.49 -27.13
N LYS A 33 -4.75 -8.18 -26.61
CA LYS A 33 -6.00 -7.49 -26.27
C LYS A 33 -5.65 -6.33 -25.32
N PRO A 34 -6.20 -5.12 -25.53
CA PRO A 34 -6.01 -4.02 -24.59
C PRO A 34 -6.40 -4.49 -23.19
N ASP A 35 -5.52 -4.25 -22.22
CA ASP A 35 -5.83 -4.51 -20.82
C ASP A 35 -6.92 -3.50 -20.42
N PRO A 36 -8.15 -3.96 -20.13
CA PRO A 36 -9.26 -3.06 -20.00
C PRO A 36 -9.04 -2.18 -18.77
N GLY A 37 -9.28 -0.88 -18.94
CA GLY A 37 -9.18 0.07 -17.84
C GLY A 37 -10.10 -0.29 -16.67
N PHE A 38 -9.97 0.44 -15.56
CA PHE A 38 -10.83 0.22 -14.40
C PHE A 38 -12.32 0.36 -14.78
N ARG A 39 -13.20 -0.33 -14.07
CA ARG A 39 -14.64 -0.30 -14.26
C ARG A 39 -15.29 -0.06 -12.91
N LEU A 40 -16.06 1.01 -12.80
CA LEU A 40 -16.76 1.37 -11.58
C LEU A 40 -18.24 1.49 -11.89
N ASN A 41 -19.08 0.74 -11.20
CA ASN A 41 -20.53 0.80 -11.34
C ASN A 41 -21.20 0.93 -9.98
N GLY A 42 -22.38 1.53 -9.93
CA GLY A 42 -23.09 1.70 -8.67
C GLY A 42 -24.39 2.47 -8.80
N LYS A 43 -25.03 2.68 -7.66
CA LYS A 43 -26.25 3.50 -7.53
C LYS A 43 -25.92 4.74 -6.72
N PHE A 44 -26.46 5.88 -7.12
CA PHE A 44 -26.28 7.13 -6.41
C PHE A 44 -27.60 7.80 -6.07
N SER A 45 -27.57 8.56 -4.98
CA SER A 45 -28.56 9.58 -4.63
C SER A 45 -27.85 10.91 -4.46
N LEU A 46 -28.47 11.99 -4.92
CA LEU A 46 -27.92 13.34 -4.88
C LEU A 46 -29.02 14.31 -4.46
N ASP A 47 -28.75 15.06 -3.40
CA ASP A 47 -29.53 16.23 -3.03
C ASP A 47 -28.63 17.47 -2.90
N HIS A 48 -29.15 18.52 -2.28
CA HIS A 48 -28.41 19.78 -2.13
C HIS A 48 -27.35 19.75 -1.01
N GLN A 49 -27.31 18.68 -0.20
CA GLN A 49 -26.37 18.51 0.91
C GLN A 49 -25.40 17.36 0.67
N LYS A 50 -25.79 16.33 -0.10
CA LYS A 50 -25.04 15.08 -0.16
C LYS A 50 -25.17 14.38 -1.51
N LEU A 51 -24.04 13.87 -2.00
CA LEU A 51 -23.96 12.79 -2.98
C LEU A 51 -23.69 11.49 -2.22
N GLY A 52 -24.66 10.58 -2.18
CA GLY A 52 -24.51 9.26 -1.59
C GLY A 52 -24.40 8.17 -2.65
N VAL A 53 -23.51 7.21 -2.43
CA VAL A 53 -23.38 5.98 -3.20
C VAL A 53 -23.45 4.82 -2.20
N ASP A 54 -24.64 4.26 -2.03
CA ASP A 54 -24.89 3.22 -1.02
C ASP A 54 -24.17 1.91 -1.36
N GLU A 55 -23.96 1.66 -2.65
CA GLU A 55 -23.29 0.49 -3.18
C GLU A 55 -22.58 0.84 -4.50
N PHE A 56 -21.29 0.56 -4.56
CA PHE A 56 -20.51 0.53 -5.79
C PHE A 56 -19.71 -0.77 -5.87
N ARG A 57 -19.42 -1.18 -7.10
CA ARG A 57 -18.44 -2.22 -7.44
C ARG A 57 -17.37 -1.63 -8.34
N PHE A 58 -16.13 -1.73 -7.89
CA PHE A 58 -14.93 -1.43 -8.64
C PHE A 58 -14.33 -2.73 -9.17
N GLU A 59 -13.89 -2.74 -10.42
CA GLU A 59 -13.25 -3.87 -11.08
C GLU A 59 -12.03 -3.38 -11.87
N THR A 60 -10.90 -4.07 -11.78
CA THR A 60 -9.69 -3.75 -12.55
C THR A 60 -8.99 -5.03 -13.01
N GLY A 61 -8.21 -4.94 -14.09
CA GLY A 61 -7.54 -6.08 -14.72
C GLY A 61 -8.42 -6.84 -15.72
N PRO A 62 -8.03 -8.09 -16.08
CA PRO A 62 -8.65 -8.86 -17.15
C PRO A 62 -10.16 -9.07 -16.96
N LEU A 63 -10.91 -9.17 -18.06
CA LEU A 63 -12.38 -9.33 -18.03
C LEU A 63 -12.83 -10.69 -17.52
N ASP A 64 -11.99 -11.72 -17.65
CA ASP A 64 -12.27 -13.09 -17.26
C ASP A 64 -11.97 -13.36 -15.78
N ASN A 65 -11.02 -12.63 -15.19
CA ASN A 65 -10.69 -12.71 -13.77
C ASN A 65 -10.33 -11.33 -13.19
N PRO A 66 -11.32 -10.42 -13.02
CA PRO A 66 -11.06 -9.08 -12.53
C PRO A 66 -10.79 -9.07 -11.03
N TYR A 67 -9.92 -8.16 -10.60
CA TYR A 67 -9.84 -7.75 -9.21
C TYR A 67 -11.05 -6.90 -8.87
N THR A 68 -11.82 -7.30 -7.85
CA THR A 68 -13.07 -6.61 -7.47
C THR A 68 -12.96 -5.97 -6.09
N ALA A 69 -13.65 -4.85 -5.91
CA ALA A 69 -13.90 -4.24 -4.61
C ALA A 69 -15.32 -3.67 -4.55
N ASP A 70 -16.06 -4.09 -3.53
CA ASP A 70 -17.42 -3.63 -3.27
C ASP A 70 -17.42 -2.64 -2.10
N GLY A 71 -18.17 -1.55 -2.21
CA GLY A 71 -18.08 -0.48 -1.24
C GLY A 71 -19.23 0.51 -1.26
N LYS A 72 -19.09 1.55 -0.43
CA LYS A 72 -20.00 2.70 -0.38
C LYS A 72 -19.18 3.97 -0.32
N ALA A 73 -19.73 5.05 -0.85
CA ALA A 73 -19.08 6.35 -0.83
C ALA A 73 -20.09 7.45 -0.54
N SER A 74 -19.62 8.57 0.01
CA SER A 74 -20.41 9.78 0.08
C SER A 74 -19.55 11.02 -0.04
N VAL A 75 -20.15 12.08 -0.57
CA VAL A 75 -19.59 13.43 -0.57
C VAL A 75 -20.63 14.35 0.03
N ASP A 76 -20.31 14.95 1.16
CA ASP A 76 -21.08 16.04 1.76
C ASP A 76 -20.71 17.34 1.03
N LEU A 77 -21.73 18.05 0.54
CA LEU A 77 -21.63 19.23 -0.33
C LEU A 77 -21.89 20.55 0.41
N GLY A 78 -22.02 20.50 1.74
CA GLY A 78 -22.31 21.66 2.58
C GLY A 78 -21.15 22.65 2.70
N LEU A 79 -21.26 23.56 3.68
CA LEU A 79 -20.24 24.60 3.94
C LEU A 79 -18.83 24.05 4.25
N LYS A 80 -18.75 22.79 4.69
CA LYS A 80 -17.51 22.06 4.91
C LYS A 80 -17.60 20.76 4.11
N PRO A 81 -17.20 20.78 2.82
CA PRO A 81 -17.32 19.60 2.00
C PRO A 81 -16.36 18.52 2.51
N SER A 82 -16.83 17.28 2.55
CA SER A 82 -16.03 16.13 2.94
C SER A 82 -16.44 14.90 2.18
N PHE A 83 -15.51 13.98 1.92
CA PHE A 83 -15.84 12.69 1.35
C PHE A 83 -15.56 11.55 2.34
N ALA A 84 -16.27 10.43 2.15
CA ALA A 84 -15.98 9.18 2.83
C ALA A 84 -16.11 8.04 1.83
N ILE A 85 -15.12 7.14 1.80
CA ILE A 85 -15.12 5.95 0.95
C ILE A 85 -14.85 4.75 1.86
N GLU A 86 -15.67 3.72 1.77
CA GLU A 86 -15.39 2.40 2.36
C GLU A 86 -15.41 1.36 1.25
N ALA A 87 -14.32 0.62 1.10
CA ALA A 87 -14.17 -0.42 0.09
C ALA A 87 -13.72 -1.74 0.71
N ASN A 88 -14.39 -2.83 0.34
CA ASN A 88 -14.05 -4.20 0.69
C ASN A 88 -13.58 -4.89 -0.59
N GLY A 89 -12.28 -5.10 -0.72
CA GLY A 89 -11.71 -5.82 -1.86
C GLY A 89 -11.83 -7.32 -1.70
N ALA A 90 -11.81 -8.02 -2.82
CA ALA A 90 -11.52 -9.45 -2.86
C ALA A 90 -10.00 -9.69 -2.61
N GLN A 91 -9.57 -10.94 -2.73
CA GLN A 91 -8.16 -11.26 -2.73
C GLN A 91 -7.48 -10.62 -3.94
N VAL A 92 -6.38 -9.89 -3.72
CA VAL A 92 -5.60 -9.21 -4.77
C VAL A 92 -4.23 -9.86 -4.90
N GLN A 93 -3.72 -10.04 -6.13
CA GLN A 93 -2.32 -10.39 -6.36
C GLN A 93 -1.54 -9.10 -6.62
N PHE A 94 -0.67 -8.73 -5.70
CA PHE A 94 0.04 -7.44 -5.73
C PHE A 94 0.92 -7.32 -6.97
N ASP A 95 1.71 -8.36 -7.28
CA ASP A 95 2.67 -8.33 -8.39
C ASP A 95 1.95 -8.09 -9.74
N GLU A 96 0.79 -8.73 -9.96
CA GLU A 96 -0.04 -8.49 -11.16
C GLU A 96 -0.72 -7.12 -11.13
N ALA A 97 -1.22 -6.67 -9.97
CA ALA A 97 -1.90 -5.39 -9.82
C ALA A 97 -0.99 -4.19 -10.13
N VAL A 98 0.31 -4.32 -9.88
CA VAL A 98 1.32 -3.31 -10.24
C VAL A 98 1.92 -3.50 -11.64
N GLY A 99 1.39 -4.45 -12.42
CA GLY A 99 1.76 -4.66 -13.82
C GLY A 99 3.00 -5.54 -14.05
N ALA A 100 3.45 -6.31 -13.06
CA ALA A 100 4.46 -7.34 -13.28
C ALA A 100 3.86 -8.61 -13.88
N GLU A 101 4.65 -9.35 -14.66
CA GLU A 101 4.24 -10.66 -15.17
C GLU A 101 3.99 -11.63 -14.00
N ALA A 102 2.94 -12.45 -14.12
CA ALA A 102 2.61 -13.46 -13.12
C ALA A 102 3.81 -14.38 -12.85
N GLY A 103 4.27 -14.42 -11.60
CA GLY A 103 5.42 -15.24 -11.20
C GLY A 103 6.80 -14.61 -11.39
N ALA A 104 6.89 -13.33 -11.78
CA ALA A 104 8.17 -12.61 -11.95
C ALA A 104 9.03 -12.52 -10.67
N GLY A 105 8.43 -12.77 -9.49
CA GLY A 105 9.16 -12.87 -8.22
C GLY A 105 9.87 -11.58 -7.83
N LEU A 106 9.13 -10.46 -7.80
CA LEU A 106 9.67 -9.14 -7.47
C LEU A 106 10.39 -9.13 -6.12
N THR A 107 11.50 -8.40 -6.04
CA THR A 107 12.17 -8.11 -4.76
C THR A 107 11.35 -7.13 -3.93
N LEU A 108 11.64 -7.04 -2.63
CA LEU A 108 10.98 -6.08 -1.73
C LEU A 108 11.11 -4.64 -2.24
N ASP A 109 12.31 -4.24 -2.67
CA ASP A 109 12.58 -2.89 -3.19
C ASP A 109 11.76 -2.60 -4.45
N GLN A 110 11.65 -3.56 -5.36
CA GLN A 110 10.82 -3.44 -6.57
C GLN A 110 9.34 -3.27 -6.23
N ARG A 111 8.85 -4.00 -5.21
CA ARG A 111 7.46 -3.89 -4.76
C ARG A 111 7.17 -2.54 -4.13
N ILE A 112 8.08 -2.01 -3.33
CA ILE A 112 7.96 -0.67 -2.74
C ILE A 112 7.91 0.38 -3.86
N ALA A 113 8.82 0.31 -4.84
CA ALA A 113 8.82 1.23 -5.97
C ALA A 113 7.53 1.15 -6.80
N ALA A 114 7.01 -0.05 -7.04
CA ALA A 114 5.78 -0.24 -7.79
C ALA A 114 4.54 0.28 -7.03
N PHE A 115 4.50 0.08 -5.71
CA PHE A 115 3.48 0.66 -4.84
C PHE A 115 3.54 2.19 -4.83
N GLU A 116 4.75 2.76 -4.75
CA GLU A 116 4.97 4.21 -4.81
C GLU A 116 4.41 4.79 -6.12
N GLN A 117 4.72 4.19 -7.27
CA GLN A 117 4.20 4.63 -8.56
C GLN A 117 2.66 4.55 -8.61
N ALA A 118 2.08 3.45 -8.14
CA ALA A 118 0.63 3.30 -8.09
C ALA A 118 -0.07 4.38 -7.24
N LEU A 119 0.55 4.79 -6.12
CA LEU A 119 0.05 5.88 -5.28
C LEU A 119 0.21 7.26 -5.93
N LEU A 120 1.26 7.48 -6.71
CA LEU A 120 1.48 8.73 -7.44
C LEU A 120 0.47 8.92 -8.58
N ASP A 121 0.08 7.83 -9.25
CA ASP A 121 -0.93 7.82 -10.32
C ASP A 121 -2.36 7.99 -9.79
N MET A 122 -2.56 7.82 -8.48
CA MET A 122 -3.88 7.93 -7.88
C MET A 122 -4.33 9.40 -7.83
N PRO A 123 -5.54 9.73 -8.33
CA PRO A 123 -6.02 11.11 -8.31
C PRO A 123 -6.12 11.58 -6.85
N LYS A 124 -5.45 12.70 -6.54
CA LYS A 124 -5.47 13.31 -5.20
C LYS A 124 -6.71 14.20 -5.07
N PRO A 125 -7.73 13.83 -4.28
CA PRO A 125 -8.91 14.67 -4.09
C PRO A 125 -8.52 15.95 -3.34
N THR A 126 -9.03 17.09 -3.78
CA THR A 126 -8.83 18.38 -3.09
C THR A 126 -9.80 18.59 -1.93
N ILE A 127 -10.83 17.76 -1.84
CA ILE A 127 -11.81 17.76 -0.74
C ILE A 127 -11.25 16.87 0.38
N PRO A 128 -11.25 17.31 1.65
CA PRO A 128 -10.83 16.45 2.75
C PRO A 128 -11.77 15.26 2.90
N GLY A 129 -11.28 14.13 3.38
CA GLY A 129 -12.12 12.97 3.57
C GLY A 129 -11.37 11.75 4.04
N THR A 130 -12.08 10.65 4.19
CA THR A 130 -11.54 9.39 4.71
C THR A 130 -11.70 8.28 3.68
N VAL A 131 -10.67 7.46 3.57
CA VAL A 131 -10.64 6.25 2.76
C VAL A 131 -10.41 5.07 3.71
N GLU A 132 -11.38 4.18 3.74
CA GLU A 132 -11.35 2.92 4.48
C GLU A 132 -11.27 1.77 3.49
N VAL A 133 -10.22 0.96 3.59
CA VAL A 133 -9.99 -0.20 2.72
C VAL A 133 -9.83 -1.45 3.58
N LYS A 134 -10.56 -2.50 3.22
CA LYS A 134 -10.47 -3.82 3.84
C LYS A 134 -10.20 -4.86 2.76
N LEU A 135 -9.06 -5.55 2.87
CA LEU A 135 -8.72 -6.65 1.96
C LEU A 135 -8.52 -7.92 2.81
N PRO A 136 -9.26 -9.00 2.52
CA PRO A 136 -9.11 -10.25 3.26
C PRO A 136 -7.72 -10.88 3.03
N ALA A 137 -7.17 -10.69 1.83
CA ALA A 137 -5.86 -11.20 1.46
C ALA A 137 -5.23 -10.38 0.33
N VAL A 138 -3.92 -10.16 0.45
CA VAL A 138 -3.05 -9.64 -0.60
C VAL A 138 -1.95 -10.67 -0.82
N VAL A 139 -1.92 -11.29 -1.99
CA VAL A 139 -0.88 -12.23 -2.39
C VAL A 139 0.30 -11.45 -2.94
N VAL A 140 1.48 -11.71 -2.40
CA VAL A 140 2.72 -11.04 -2.76
C VAL A 140 3.74 -12.14 -3.08
N GLY A 141 3.94 -12.44 -4.37
CA GLY A 141 4.67 -13.63 -4.82
C GLY A 141 4.02 -14.93 -4.36
N ASP A 142 4.77 -15.75 -3.62
CA ASP A 142 4.35 -17.03 -3.05
C ASP A 142 3.72 -16.90 -1.65
N THR A 143 3.58 -15.68 -1.15
CA THR A 143 3.11 -15.41 0.21
C THR A 143 1.81 -14.63 0.23
N THR A 144 1.12 -14.68 1.36
CA THR A 144 -0.14 -13.99 1.55
C THR A 144 -0.09 -13.13 2.80
N VAL A 145 -0.32 -11.84 2.63
CA VAL A 145 -0.68 -10.91 3.69
C VAL A 145 -2.19 -10.98 3.86
N ARG A 146 -2.69 -11.08 5.09
CA ARG A 146 -4.11 -11.26 5.40
C ARG A 146 -4.66 -10.13 6.24
N ASP A 147 -5.98 -10.02 6.25
CA ASP A 147 -6.70 -9.11 7.17
C ASP A 147 -6.14 -7.68 7.09
N VAL A 148 -5.97 -7.17 5.86
CA VAL A 148 -5.44 -5.84 5.64
C VAL A 148 -6.56 -4.83 5.86
N HIS A 149 -6.33 -3.92 6.79
CA HIS A 149 -7.22 -2.82 7.12
C HIS A 149 -6.45 -1.51 7.03
N LEU A 150 -6.94 -0.57 6.25
CA LEU A 150 -6.34 0.76 6.08
C LEU A 150 -7.41 1.83 6.26
N SER A 151 -7.14 2.78 7.15
CA SER A 151 -7.86 4.03 7.31
C SER A 151 -6.89 5.17 7.04
N ALA A 152 -7.18 5.99 6.02
CA ALA A 152 -6.31 7.09 5.63
C ALA A 152 -7.09 8.31 5.13
N GLU A 153 -6.47 9.48 5.25
CA GLU A 153 -6.99 10.76 4.76
C GLU A 153 -5.96 11.38 3.80
N PRO A 154 -6.36 11.85 2.61
CA PRO A 154 -5.45 12.58 1.74
C PRO A 154 -5.12 13.94 2.39
N VAL A 155 -3.85 14.32 2.36
CA VAL A 155 -3.37 15.60 2.87
C VAL A 155 -2.33 16.18 1.89
N ASP A 156 -1.99 17.45 2.07
CA ASP A 156 -0.93 18.06 1.28
C ASP A 156 0.38 17.28 1.44
N GLY A 157 0.96 16.87 0.30
CA GLY A 157 2.22 16.12 0.27
C GLY A 157 2.10 14.62 0.58
N GLY A 158 0.90 14.04 0.74
CA GLY A 158 0.75 12.59 0.91
C GLY A 158 -0.55 12.14 1.57
N TRP A 159 -0.44 11.22 2.55
CA TRP A 159 -1.57 10.61 3.24
C TRP A 159 -1.34 10.57 4.74
N SER A 160 -2.32 11.04 5.51
CA SER A 160 -2.40 10.77 6.94
C SER A 160 -3.02 9.38 7.15
N VAL A 161 -2.21 8.41 7.55
CA VAL A 161 -2.65 7.06 7.89
C VAL A 161 -3.12 7.07 9.34
N LYS A 162 -4.43 6.92 9.56
CA LYS A 162 -5.02 6.80 10.91
C LYS A 162 -4.74 5.44 11.51
N SER A 163 -4.84 4.40 10.68
CA SER A 163 -4.53 3.03 11.07
C SER A 163 -4.25 2.18 9.85
N LEU A 164 -3.17 1.43 9.90
CA LEU A 164 -2.88 0.30 9.03
C LEU A 164 -2.71 -0.93 9.93
N ALA A 165 -3.44 -1.99 9.64
CA ALA A 165 -3.29 -3.28 10.30
C ALA A 165 -3.21 -4.40 9.25
N ALA A 166 -2.35 -5.38 9.47
CA ALA A 166 -2.24 -6.55 8.60
C ALA A 166 -1.64 -7.74 9.34
N THR A 167 -2.00 -8.95 8.89
CA THR A 167 -1.37 -10.20 9.31
C THR A 167 -0.38 -10.66 8.25
N LEU A 168 0.92 -10.55 8.54
CA LEU A 168 2.02 -10.98 7.68
C LEU A 168 2.39 -12.47 7.95
N PRO A 169 3.19 -13.10 7.07
CA PRO A 169 3.72 -14.44 7.30
C PRO A 169 4.42 -14.60 8.67
N GLY A 170 4.39 -15.82 9.20
CA GLY A 170 4.89 -16.11 10.55
C GLY A 170 3.94 -15.68 11.66
N ARG A 171 2.63 -15.55 11.38
CA ARG A 171 1.61 -15.05 12.33
C ARG A 171 2.04 -13.72 12.95
N THR A 172 2.42 -12.80 12.08
CA THR A 172 2.97 -11.51 12.46
C THR A 172 1.88 -10.46 12.34
N THR A 173 1.56 -9.79 13.44
CA THR A 173 0.68 -8.61 13.41
C THR A 173 1.52 -7.38 13.13
N LEU A 174 1.18 -6.67 12.07
CA LEU A 174 1.70 -5.34 11.76
C LEU A 174 0.62 -4.32 12.10
N GLU A 175 0.98 -3.29 12.85
CA GLU A 175 0.18 -2.09 13.05
C GLU A 175 1.03 -0.84 12.77
N ALA A 176 0.45 0.15 12.09
CA ALA A 176 1.11 1.42 11.84
C ALA A 176 0.12 2.57 11.77
N ASP A 177 0.57 3.75 12.19
CA ASP A 177 -0.15 5.03 12.07
C ASP A 177 0.86 6.15 11.84
N GLY A 178 0.49 7.19 11.11
CA GLY A 178 1.40 8.29 10.81
C GLY A 178 1.13 9.01 9.50
N MET A 179 2.19 9.53 8.90
CA MET A 179 2.19 10.29 7.66
C MET A 179 3.00 9.55 6.59
N LEU A 180 2.34 9.18 5.51
CA LEU A 180 2.99 8.72 4.28
C LEU A 180 3.25 9.93 3.39
N VAL A 181 4.51 10.23 3.12
CA VAL A 181 4.94 11.34 2.28
C VAL A 181 5.11 10.85 0.84
N LEU A 182 4.48 11.56 -0.09
CA LEU A 182 4.50 11.32 -1.53
C LEU A 182 4.78 12.64 -2.25
N ASN A 183 6.03 12.93 -2.60
CA ASN A 183 6.38 14.10 -3.41
C ASN A 183 6.72 13.72 -4.87
N LEU A 184 6.65 14.71 -5.76
CA LEU A 184 6.95 14.56 -7.19
C LEU A 184 8.45 14.42 -7.50
N GLU A 185 9.30 14.62 -6.49
CA GLU A 185 10.76 14.58 -6.60
C GLU A 185 11.36 13.21 -6.18
N GLY A 186 10.53 12.20 -5.88
CA GLY A 186 10.96 10.82 -5.59
C GLY A 186 11.31 10.54 -4.13
N HIS A 187 10.83 11.35 -3.19
CA HIS A 187 10.89 11.08 -1.75
C HIS A 187 9.58 10.40 -1.32
N PHE A 188 9.59 9.08 -1.38
CA PHE A 188 8.69 8.25 -0.60
C PHE A 188 9.24 8.10 0.82
N GLY A 189 8.37 8.36 1.80
CA GLY A 189 8.73 8.20 3.20
C GLY A 189 7.55 8.00 4.11
N PHE A 190 7.81 7.46 5.29
CA PHE A 190 6.81 7.23 6.32
C PHE A 190 7.33 7.73 7.66
N ASN A 191 6.57 8.65 8.29
CA ASN A 191 6.86 9.16 9.61
C ASN A 191 5.69 8.84 10.54
N GLY A 192 5.92 8.05 11.59
CA GLY A 192 4.82 7.57 12.41
C GLY A 192 5.24 6.59 13.50
N SER A 193 4.28 5.77 13.92
CA SER A 193 4.50 4.65 14.83
C SER A 193 4.37 3.34 14.08
N LEU A 194 5.19 2.36 14.45
CA LEU A 194 5.13 1.02 13.90
C LEU A 194 5.25 -0.01 15.01
N LEU A 195 4.37 -1.01 14.97
CA LEU A 195 4.37 -2.16 15.85
C LEU A 195 4.36 -3.44 15.01
N LEU A 196 5.24 -4.37 15.38
CA LEU A 196 5.35 -5.70 14.81
C LEU A 196 5.34 -6.70 15.97
N ALA A 197 4.33 -7.55 16.02
CA ALA A 197 4.26 -8.66 16.96
C ALA A 197 4.38 -9.98 16.20
N VAL A 198 5.52 -10.65 16.32
CA VAL A 198 5.89 -11.82 15.53
C VAL A 198 5.80 -13.07 16.39
N ALA A 199 4.74 -13.87 16.19
CA ALA A 199 4.56 -15.11 16.95
C ALA A 199 5.43 -16.27 16.41
N GLN A 200 5.85 -16.23 15.14
CA GLN A 200 6.74 -17.23 14.54
C GLN A 200 7.86 -16.53 13.75
N PRO A 201 8.95 -16.11 14.42
CA PRO A 201 10.04 -15.34 13.80
C PRO A 201 10.68 -15.97 12.57
N SER A 202 10.81 -17.30 12.54
CA SER A 202 11.36 -18.02 11.39
C SER A 202 10.50 -17.85 10.13
N GLY A 203 9.17 -17.92 10.27
CA GLY A 203 8.25 -17.76 9.14
C GLY A 203 8.24 -16.32 8.60
N PHE A 204 8.35 -15.33 9.49
CA PHE A 204 8.46 -13.94 9.10
C PHE A 204 9.81 -13.63 8.42
N ALA A 205 10.91 -14.12 8.98
CA ALA A 205 12.24 -13.90 8.44
C ALA A 205 12.44 -14.54 7.06
N ALA A 206 11.89 -15.75 6.85
CA ALA A 206 11.93 -16.43 5.55
C ALA A 206 11.17 -15.67 4.46
N TRP A 207 10.18 -14.86 4.84
CA TRP A 207 9.46 -13.99 3.92
C TRP A 207 10.24 -12.72 3.56
N LEU A 208 10.94 -12.13 4.52
CA LEU A 208 11.78 -10.95 4.29
C LEU A 208 13.07 -11.25 3.53
N SER A 209 13.66 -12.43 3.75
CA SER A 209 14.95 -12.84 3.18
C SER A 209 14.98 -14.33 2.94
N LYS A 210 15.68 -14.74 1.86
CA LYS A 210 15.91 -16.15 1.54
C LYS A 210 16.78 -16.87 2.57
N ASP A 211 17.69 -16.12 3.23
CA ASP A 211 18.61 -16.66 4.23
C ASP A 211 18.17 -16.24 5.63
N VAL A 212 17.81 -17.23 6.46
CA VAL A 212 17.42 -17.06 7.86
C VAL A 212 18.49 -17.64 8.77
N ASP A 213 19.10 -16.77 9.58
CA ASP A 213 20.09 -17.11 10.61
C ASP A 213 19.53 -18.13 11.62
N GLU A 214 20.36 -19.07 12.07
CA GLU A 214 20.01 -20.07 13.07
C GLU A 214 19.55 -19.44 14.40
N ALA A 215 20.11 -18.28 14.77
CA ALA A 215 19.68 -17.54 15.94
C ALA A 215 18.19 -17.13 15.86
N ILE A 216 17.72 -16.70 14.68
CA ILE A 216 16.33 -16.33 14.44
C ILE A 216 15.41 -17.55 14.48
N ARG A 217 15.88 -18.70 13.96
CA ARG A 217 15.10 -19.96 13.96
C ARG A 217 14.75 -20.46 15.35
N ARG A 218 15.55 -20.11 16.36
CA ARG A 218 15.37 -20.53 17.75
C ARG A 218 14.52 -19.55 18.58
N LEU A 219 14.19 -18.37 18.03
CA LEU A 219 13.39 -17.38 18.75
C LEU A 219 11.92 -17.83 18.84
N PRO A 220 11.34 -17.91 20.05
CA PRO A 220 9.95 -18.33 20.21
C PRO A 220 8.95 -17.25 19.76
N ALA A 221 9.30 -15.99 19.94
CA ALA A 221 8.53 -14.82 19.52
C ALA A 221 9.48 -13.62 19.43
N ALA A 222 9.10 -12.63 18.63
CA ALA A 222 9.74 -11.33 18.59
C ALA A 222 8.70 -10.22 18.64
N GLY A 223 9.06 -9.09 19.22
CA GLY A 223 8.24 -7.89 19.26
C GLY A 223 9.10 -6.69 18.90
N PHE A 224 8.55 -5.78 18.12
CA PHE A 224 9.19 -4.53 17.77
C PHE A 224 8.16 -3.42 17.87
N LYS A 225 8.53 -2.32 18.50
CA LYS A 225 7.73 -1.10 18.54
C LYS A 225 8.67 0.09 18.47
N ALA A 226 8.39 1.05 17.60
CA ALA A 226 9.18 2.27 17.51
C ALA A 226 8.35 3.41 16.92
N LYS A 227 8.80 4.64 17.21
CA LYS A 227 8.53 5.78 16.31
C LYS A 227 9.54 5.74 15.18
N VAL A 228 9.08 5.91 13.96
CA VAL A 228 9.86 5.71 12.75
C VAL A 228 9.87 6.96 11.90
N ASP A 229 11.02 7.23 11.29
CA ASP A 229 11.19 8.17 10.19
C ASP A 229 11.94 7.41 9.09
N LEU A 230 11.16 6.92 8.12
CA LEU A 230 11.61 6.04 7.06
C LEU A 230 11.58 6.80 5.74
N SER A 231 12.67 6.70 5.01
CA SER A 231 12.82 7.16 3.63
C SER A 231 13.73 6.18 2.90
N GLN A 232 13.85 6.32 1.58
CA GLN A 232 14.77 5.50 0.81
C GLN A 232 16.23 5.57 1.30
N LYS A 233 16.66 6.73 1.84
CA LYS A 233 18.07 6.98 2.22
C LYS A 233 18.32 7.01 3.72
N ARG A 234 17.27 7.03 4.54
CA ARG A 234 17.39 7.10 5.99
C ARG A 234 16.28 6.31 6.67
N GLN A 235 16.65 5.49 7.63
CA GLN A 235 15.75 4.74 8.48
C GLN A 235 16.11 5.04 9.92
N ALA A 236 15.30 5.87 10.57
CA ALA A 236 15.47 6.23 11.96
C ALA A 236 14.36 5.61 12.80
N PHE A 237 14.76 5.00 13.91
CA PHE A 237 13.90 4.35 14.88
C PHE A 237 14.20 4.97 16.25
N SER A 238 13.20 5.59 16.85
CA SER A 238 13.26 6.21 18.17
C SER A 238 12.22 5.60 19.09
N ASP A 239 12.42 5.74 20.40
CA ASP A 239 11.63 5.05 21.42
C ASP A 239 11.49 3.54 21.10
N LEU A 240 12.58 2.95 20.58
CA LEU A 240 12.60 1.56 20.13
C LEU A 240 12.45 0.64 21.33
N GLU A 241 11.50 -0.27 21.26
CA GLU A 241 11.41 -1.45 22.10
C GLU A 241 11.52 -2.70 21.22
N LEU A 242 12.49 -3.55 21.52
CA LEU A 242 12.72 -4.82 20.85
C LEU A 242 12.65 -5.95 21.86
N ILE A 243 11.76 -6.91 21.63
CA ILE A 243 11.60 -8.11 22.44
C ILE A 243 12.06 -9.30 21.61
N LEU A 244 13.03 -10.05 22.12
CA LEU A 244 13.54 -11.27 21.48
C LEU A 244 13.45 -12.41 22.50
N GLY A 245 12.40 -13.22 22.39
CA GLY A 245 12.07 -14.23 23.40
C GLY A 245 11.81 -13.60 24.76
N LYS A 246 12.73 -13.79 25.71
CA LYS A 246 12.65 -13.21 27.06
C LYS A 246 13.46 -11.92 27.23
N ALA A 247 14.33 -11.61 26.27
CA ALA A 247 15.15 -10.41 26.33
C ALA A 247 14.35 -9.21 25.85
N LYS A 248 14.48 -8.07 26.55
CA LYS A 248 13.93 -6.79 26.14
C LYS A 248 15.07 -5.79 25.99
N PHE A 249 15.07 -5.08 24.87
CA PHE A 249 16.00 -4.01 24.57
C PHE A 249 15.22 -2.73 24.33
N SER A 250 15.76 -1.61 24.79
CA SER A 250 15.25 -0.28 24.46
C SER A 250 16.32 0.60 23.86
N GLY A 251 15.95 1.54 22.99
CA GLY A 251 16.87 2.56 22.53
C GLY A 251 16.51 3.21 21.21
N ARG A 252 17.50 3.30 20.31
CA ARG A 252 17.34 3.93 18.99
C ARG A 252 18.32 3.39 17.97
N ILE A 253 17.91 3.43 16.71
CA ILE A 253 18.71 3.07 15.53
C ILE A 253 18.56 4.20 14.52
N ASP A 254 19.67 4.64 13.92
CA ASP A 254 19.66 5.60 12.80
C ASP A 254 20.58 5.06 11.72
N SER A 255 20.00 4.62 10.61
CA SER A 255 20.70 4.14 9.43
C SER A 255 20.59 5.18 8.34
N SER A 256 21.69 5.57 7.73
CA SER A 256 21.72 6.52 6.63
C SER A 256 22.62 6.05 5.49
N GLN A 257 22.15 6.24 4.27
CA GLN A 257 22.83 5.93 3.03
C GLN A 257 22.73 7.15 2.08
N PRO A 258 23.51 8.20 2.34
CA PRO A 258 23.57 9.38 1.47
C PRO A 258 24.29 9.07 0.15
N ASP A 259 24.01 9.83 -0.91
CA ASP A 259 24.62 9.63 -2.24
C ASP A 259 26.14 9.90 -2.23
N ASP A 260 26.56 10.93 -1.47
CA ASP A 260 27.93 11.45 -1.48
C ASP A 260 28.78 11.00 -0.27
N ALA A 261 28.29 10.04 0.53
CA ALA A 261 29.01 9.57 1.70
C ALA A 261 28.82 8.07 1.96
N LYS A 262 29.71 7.51 2.79
CA LYS A 262 29.64 6.09 3.13
C LYS A 262 28.37 5.80 3.95
N PRO A 263 27.69 4.67 3.72
CA PRO A 263 26.61 4.22 4.58
C PRO A 263 27.05 4.19 6.03
N SER A 264 26.19 4.64 6.94
CA SER A 264 26.49 4.66 8.36
C SER A 264 25.28 4.20 9.17
N VAL A 265 25.55 3.47 10.24
CA VAL A 265 24.54 2.98 11.18
C VAL A 265 24.97 3.35 12.59
N LEU A 266 24.11 4.11 13.27
CA LEU A 266 24.24 4.41 14.69
C LEU A 266 23.21 3.59 15.46
N THR A 267 23.69 2.70 16.33
CA THR A 267 22.83 1.89 17.20
C THR A 267 23.14 2.17 18.65
N ARG A 268 22.11 2.48 19.44
CA ARG A 268 22.20 2.54 20.90
C ARG A 268 21.08 1.71 21.48
N LEU A 269 21.43 0.59 22.10
CA LEU A 269 20.50 -0.32 22.74
C LEU A 269 20.95 -0.56 24.17
N GLU A 270 19.98 -0.57 25.07
CA GLU A 270 20.15 -0.90 26.48
C GLU A 270 19.31 -2.15 26.77
N ALA A 271 19.92 -3.15 27.41
CA ALA A 271 19.22 -4.34 27.84
C ALA A 271 18.47 -4.05 29.14
N GLY A 272 17.20 -4.45 29.19
CA GLY A 272 16.35 -4.39 30.39
C GLY A 272 16.41 -5.65 31.24
#